data_AF-E0WJM8-F1
#
_entry.id   AF-E0WJM8-F1
#
_cell.length_a   1.000
_cell.length_b   1.000
_cell.length_c   1.000
_cell.angle_alpha   90.00
_cell.angle_beta   90.00
_cell.angle_gamma   90.00
#
_symmetry.space_group_name_H-M   'P 1'
#
loop_
_entity.id
_entity.type
_entity.pdbx_description
1 polymer ?
#
loop_
_entity_poly.entity_id
_entity_poly.type
_entity_poly.pdbx_seq_one_letter_code
_entity_poly.pdbx_strand_id
1 'polypeptide(L)'
;MFKDFYRTALSFLKPLLLLLCLLLLFSLCIADEYISISPAWDEYMRYHKTYYFENGLDNFNKGQYKQAFKNFRKAQEYGIGLGSVYLAKMYLEGKG
;
A
#
# COMPACT_ATOMS: atom_id res chain seq x y z
N MET A 1 -50.24 -24.78 -15.86
CA MET A 1 -49.77 -23.51 -16.44
C MET A 1 -48.94 -22.68 -15.45
N PHE A 2 -49.49 -22.17 -14.33
CA PHE A 2 -48.71 -21.36 -13.36
C PHE A 2 -47.63 -22.15 -12.58
N LYS A 3 -47.94 -23.41 -12.20
CA LYS A 3 -47.03 -24.30 -11.46
C LYS A 3 -45.80 -24.73 -12.27
N ASP A 4 -46.01 -24.91 -13.57
CA ASP A 4 -44.96 -25.31 -14.51
C ASP A 4 -44.01 -24.16 -14.78
N PHE A 5 -44.53 -22.93 -14.85
CA PHE A 5 -43.75 -21.71 -14.98
C PHE A 5 -42.79 -21.50 -13.79
N TYR A 6 -43.29 -21.61 -12.54
CA TYR A 6 -42.46 -21.54 -11.34
C TYR A 6 -41.40 -22.65 -11.29
N ARG A 7 -41.75 -23.88 -11.66
CA ARG A 7 -40.80 -25.01 -11.67
C ARG A 7 -39.67 -24.78 -12.67
N THR A 8 -39.98 -24.26 -13.85
CA THR A 8 -39.00 -23.89 -14.86
C THR A 8 -38.12 -22.74 -14.39
N ALA A 9 -38.70 -21.65 -13.88
CA ALA A 9 -37.95 -20.52 -13.34
C ALA A 9 -37.01 -20.92 -12.19
N LEU A 10 -37.48 -21.75 -11.27
CA LEU A 10 -36.67 -22.29 -10.18
C LEU A 10 -35.56 -23.21 -10.69
N SER A 11 -35.79 -23.97 -11.76
CA SER A 11 -34.76 -24.83 -12.36
C SER A 11 -33.60 -24.03 -12.98
N PHE A 12 -33.86 -22.83 -13.48
CA PHE A 12 -32.83 -21.89 -13.97
C PHE A 12 -32.14 -21.13 -12.84
N LEU A 13 -32.86 -20.80 -11.76
CA LEU A 13 -32.31 -20.07 -10.62
C LEU A 13 -31.31 -20.88 -9.81
N LYS A 14 -31.52 -22.19 -9.66
CA LYS A 14 -30.65 -23.11 -8.91
C LYS A 14 -29.19 -23.13 -9.39
N PRO A 15 -28.88 -23.36 -10.67
CA PRO A 15 -27.49 -23.34 -11.15
C PRO A 15 -26.87 -21.95 -11.04
N LEU A 16 -27.67 -20.88 -11.22
CA LEU A 16 -27.20 -19.50 -11.05
C LEU A 16 -26.78 -19.20 -9.61
N LEU A 17 -27.57 -19.66 -8.62
CA LEU A 17 -27.24 -19.52 -7.20
C LEU A 17 -26.00 -20.34 -6.82
N LEU A 18 -25.85 -21.55 -7.36
CA LEU A 18 -24.65 -22.36 -7.16
C LEU A 18 -23.41 -21.69 -7.74
N LEU A 19 -23.52 -21.10 -8.94
CA LEU A 19 -22.43 -20.39 -9.59
C LEU A 19 -22.05 -19.13 -8.81
N LEU A 20 -23.04 -18.36 -8.33
CA LEU A 20 -22.81 -17.22 -7.42
C LEU A 20 -22.09 -17.66 -6.15
N CYS A 21 -22.51 -18.77 -5.54
CA CYS A 21 -21.88 -19.30 -4.32
C CYS A 21 -20.42 -19.70 -4.58
N LEU A 22 -20.15 -20.40 -5.69
CA LEU A 22 -18.79 -20.78 -6.09
C LEU A 22 -17.91 -19.55 -6.35
N LEU A 23 -18.43 -18.51 -7.00
CA LEU A 23 -17.70 -17.26 -7.23
C LEU A 23 -17.38 -16.53 -5.92
N LEU A 24 -18.32 -16.52 -4.96
CA LEU A 24 -18.12 -15.90 -3.65
C LEU A 24 -17.08 -16.67 -2.82
N LEU A 25 -17.12 -18.02 -2.82
CA LEU A 25 -16.09 -18.84 -2.16
C LEU A 25 -14.71 -18.63 -2.81
N PHE A 26 -14.64 -18.55 -4.14
CA PHE A 26 -13.39 -18.30 -4.85
C PHE A 26 -12.80 -16.92 -4.53
N SER A 27 -13.65 -15.89 -4.47
CA SER A 27 -13.23 -14.53 -4.07
C SER A 27 -12.74 -14.47 -2.63
N LEU A 28 -13.38 -15.20 -1.71
CA LEU A 28 -12.96 -15.25 -0.30
C LEU A 28 -11.62 -15.98 -0.16
N CYS A 29 -11.41 -17.06 -0.93
CA CYS A 29 -10.16 -17.83 -0.96
C CYS A 29 -8.96 -16.96 -1.41
N ILE A 30 -9.13 -16.17 -2.46
CA ILE A 30 -8.08 -15.24 -2.94
C ILE A 30 -7.84 -14.11 -1.95
N ALA A 31 -8.89 -13.58 -1.30
CA ALA A 31 -8.74 -12.50 -0.32
C ALA A 31 -7.90 -12.93 0.89
N ASP A 32 -8.07 -14.15 1.39
CA ASP A 32 -7.32 -14.67 2.54
C ASP A 32 -5.82 -14.89 2.18
N GLU A 33 -5.54 -15.36 0.96
CA GLU A 33 -4.18 -15.49 0.44
C GLU A 33 -3.49 -14.12 0.26
N TYR A 34 -4.23 -13.11 -0.23
CA TYR A 34 -3.75 -11.73 -0.37
C TYR A 34 -3.51 -11.02 0.97
N ILE A 35 -4.26 -11.39 2.02
CA ILE A 35 -4.08 -10.86 3.37
C ILE A 35 -2.90 -11.55 4.10
N SER A 36 -2.60 -12.82 3.77
CA SER A 36 -1.50 -13.59 4.38
C SER A 36 -0.11 -13.31 3.78
N ILE A 37 -0.05 -12.89 2.51
CA ILE A 37 1.14 -12.32 1.85
C ILE A 37 1.06 -10.80 2.10
N SER A 38 1.59 -10.16 3.15
CA SER A 38 2.94 -10.33 3.64
C SER A 38 3.25 -9.18 4.60
N PRO A 39 3.14 -9.40 5.93
CA PRO A 39 3.67 -8.44 6.89
C PRO A 39 5.17 -8.15 6.65
N ALA A 40 5.91 -9.10 6.08
CA ALA A 40 7.32 -8.93 5.72
C ALA A 40 7.56 -7.98 4.54
N TRP A 41 6.71 -8.00 3.51
CA TRP A 41 6.78 -7.06 2.38
C TRP A 41 6.30 -5.68 2.83
N ASP A 42 5.30 -5.60 3.71
CA ASP A 42 4.82 -4.34 4.26
C ASP A 42 5.89 -3.67 5.14
N GLU A 43 6.57 -4.46 5.98
CA GLU A 43 7.69 -4.00 6.80
C GLU A 43 8.92 -3.65 5.93
N TYR A 44 9.27 -4.49 4.96
CA TYR A 44 10.36 -4.23 4.01
C TYR A 44 10.09 -2.97 3.19
N MET A 45 8.88 -2.82 2.67
CA MET A 45 8.46 -1.64 1.91
C MET A 45 8.47 -0.40 2.79
N ARG A 46 8.01 -0.50 4.05
CA ARG A 46 8.03 0.59 5.02
C ARG A 46 9.45 1.02 5.35
N TYR A 47 10.34 0.07 5.63
CA TYR A 47 11.77 0.32 5.89
C TYR A 47 12.43 0.97 4.67
N HIS A 48 12.15 0.46 3.48
CA HIS A 48 12.70 1.02 2.25
C HIS A 48 12.16 2.42 1.94
N LYS A 49 10.91 2.70 2.31
CA LYS A 49 10.26 4.01 2.13
C LYS A 49 10.83 5.07 3.10
N THR A 50 11.21 4.69 4.32
CA THR A 50 11.79 5.62 5.31
C THR A 50 13.32 5.72 5.26
N TYR A 51 14.00 4.76 4.62
CA TYR A 51 15.46 4.69 4.51
C TYR A 51 16.13 6.04 4.17
N TYR A 52 15.64 6.74 3.15
CA TYR A 52 16.23 8.03 2.75
C TYR A 52 16.01 9.13 3.79
N PHE A 53 14.87 9.13 4.47
CA PHE A 53 14.60 10.10 5.53
C PHE A 53 15.52 9.87 6.73
N GLU A 54 15.65 8.63 7.18
CA GLU A 54 16.51 8.25 8.31
C GLU A 54 17.99 8.56 8.04
N ASN A 55 18.49 8.19 6.85
CA ASN A 55 19.85 8.56 6.45
C ASN A 55 20.02 10.08 6.32
N GLY A 56 18.99 10.79 5.85
CA GLY A 56 19.00 12.26 5.81
C GLY A 56 19.17 12.86 7.20
N LEU A 57 18.44 12.32 8.18
CA LEU A 57 18.49 12.76 9.57
C LEU A 57 19.84 12.46 10.21
N ASP A 58 20.40 11.27 10.01
CA ASP A 58 21.73 10.89 10.51
C ASP A 58 22.82 11.81 9.94
N ASN A 59 22.80 12.04 8.62
CA ASN A 59 23.73 12.96 7.97
C ASN A 59 23.57 14.41 8.47
N PHE A 60 22.32 14.86 8.69
CA PHE A 60 22.05 16.19 9.22
C PHE A 60 22.64 16.36 10.62
N ASN A 61 22.46 15.36 11.50
CA ASN A 61 22.99 15.36 12.86
C ASN A 61 24.52 15.31 12.90
N LYS A 62 25.15 14.63 11.93
CA LYS A 62 26.61 14.62 11.74
C LYS A 62 27.17 15.89 11.10
N GLY A 63 26.32 16.87 10.76
CA GLY A 63 26.73 18.08 10.05
C GLY A 63 27.08 17.86 8.56
N GLN A 64 26.77 16.69 8.02
CA GLN A 64 27.03 16.30 6.63
C GLN A 64 25.91 16.82 5.71
N TYR A 65 25.72 18.14 5.69
CA TYR A 65 24.55 18.79 5.09
C TYR A 65 24.35 18.48 3.61
N LYS A 66 25.43 18.41 2.81
CA LYS A 66 25.32 18.03 1.39
C LYS A 66 24.70 16.65 1.17
N GLN A 67 24.98 15.69 2.07
CA GLN A 67 24.42 14.34 2.00
C GLN A 67 22.99 14.32 2.56
N ALA A 68 22.76 15.03 3.67
CA ALA A 68 21.43 15.21 4.24
C ALA A 68 20.45 15.79 3.21
N PHE A 69 20.85 16.84 2.48
CA PHE A 69 20.04 17.46 1.44
C PHE A 69 19.61 16.48 0.35
N LYS A 70 20.57 15.69 -0.17
CA LYS A 70 20.28 14.67 -1.20
C LYS A 70 19.29 13.62 -0.70
N ASN A 71 19.47 13.18 0.53
CA ASN A 71 18.63 12.17 1.16
C ASN A 71 17.21 12.70 1.43
N PHE A 72 17.06 13.93 1.92
CA PHE A 72 15.74 14.54 2.12
C PHE A 72 15.01 14.83 0.80
N ARG A 73 15.73 15.21 -0.27
CA ARG A 73 15.13 15.32 -1.61
C ARG A 73 14.57 13.99 -2.10
N LYS A 74 15.32 12.89 -1.96
CA LYS A 74 14.80 11.56 -2.29
C LYS A 74 13.60 11.18 -1.43
N ALA A 75 13.63 11.48 -0.13
CA ALA A 75 12.49 11.24 0.75
C ALA A 75 11.24 12.00 0.27
N GLN A 76 11.37 13.26 -0.13
CA GLN A 76 10.30 14.04 -0.75
C GLN A 76 9.80 13.41 -2.06
N GLU A 77 10.70 12.98 -2.95
CA GLU A 77 10.36 12.31 -4.21
C GLU A 77 9.56 11.02 -3.99
N TYR A 78 9.84 10.28 -2.91
CA TYR A 78 9.06 9.09 -2.50
C TYR A 78 7.79 9.41 -1.69
N GLY A 79 7.40 10.68 -1.58
CA GLY A 79 6.18 11.11 -0.89
C GLY A 79 6.28 11.10 0.64
N ILE A 80 7.48 11.04 1.21
CA ILE A 80 7.69 11.25 2.65
C ILE A 80 7.69 12.76 2.91
N GLY A 81 6.55 13.28 3.38
CA GLY A 81 6.37 14.73 3.62
C GLY A 81 7.39 15.35 4.58
N LEU A 82 7.94 14.56 5.51
CA LEU A 82 9.02 15.00 6.40
C LEU A 82 10.30 15.40 5.63
N GLY A 83 10.55 14.83 4.45
CA GLY A 83 11.66 15.24 3.57
C GLY A 83 11.56 16.72 3.20
N SER A 84 10.38 17.19 2.78
CA SER A 84 10.13 18.60 2.46
C SER A 84 10.30 19.52 3.67
N VAL A 85 9.85 19.08 4.85
CA VAL A 85 9.99 19.84 6.10
C VAL A 85 11.47 20.06 6.44
N TYR A 86 12.29 19.02 6.32
CA TYR A 86 13.71 19.12 6.61
C TYR A 86 14.49 19.90 5.55
N LEU A 87 14.08 19.83 4.27
CA LEU A 87 14.63 20.71 3.24
C LEU A 87 14.33 22.19 3.55
N ALA A 88 13.10 22.52 3.94
CA ALA A 88 12.74 23.87 4.34
C ALA A 88 13.58 24.35 5.53
N LYS A 89 13.76 23.49 6.55
CA LYS A 89 14.67 23.76 7.67
C LYS A 89 16.10 24.04 7.21
N MET A 90 16.64 23.22 6.32
CA MET A 90 17.99 23.41 5.79
C MET A 90 18.13 24.75 5.05
N TYR A 91 17.13 25.17 4.29
CA TYR A 91 17.13 26.48 3.63
C TYR A 91 17.08 27.63 4.63
N LEU A 92 16.21 27.54 5.66
CA LEU A 92 16.13 28.55 6.73
C LEU A 92 17.44 28.70 7.50
N GLU A 93 18.15 27.59 7.70
CA GLU A 93 19.43 27.57 8.42
C GLU A 93 20.66 27.82 7.51
N GLY A 94 20.47 28.06 6.21
CA GLY A 94 21.57 28.27 5.25
C GLY A 94 22.45 27.03 5.00
N LYS A 95 21.89 25.83 5.21
CA LYS A 95 22.56 24.52 5.08
C LYS A 95 22.14 23.73 3.84
N GLY A 96 21.16 24.23 3.09
CA GLY A 96 20.56 23.60 1.90
C GLY A 96 21.22 24.00 0.60
#